data_AF-A0A928ZPK6-F1
#
_entry.id   AF-A0A928ZPK6-F1
#
_cell.length_a   1.000
_cell.length_b   1.000
_cell.length_c   1.000
_cell.angle_alpha   90.00
_cell.angle_beta   90.00
_cell.angle_gamma   90.00
#
_symmetry.space_group_name_H-M   'P 1'
#
loop_
_entity.id
_entity.type
_entity.pdbx_description
1 polymer ?
#
loop_
_entity_poly.entity_id
_entity_poly.type
_entity_poly.pdbx_seq_one_letter_code
_entity_poly.pdbx_strand_id
1 'polypeptide(L)'
;MDTKAFRRSLNKSDNYYRNQGFGEKEQIAAQMSDEYQSDLIQTIRDRGYSYTQGNVTIKLAKDFGFCWGVERAIAMAYEARQHFPNQRIWITNEIIHNPGVNQRLQEMNVQFIQVIDGEKNFSVVEQGDVVILPAFGASVDEMKLLNDQGSTIVDTTCPWVSKVWTTVEKHKKKAFTSIIHGKYKHEETVATRSFASTYLVVLNLDEAQYVADYILNGGDRNEFLRKFANAYSQGFDPDQDLDAVGIANQTTMLKGETEQIGKLLERTMLKKYGPQALNDHFSSFNTICDATQERQDAMFELVDMNMDLMVVIGGFNSSNTTHLQEIAIERGIPSYHIDGPQRLLPGNRIEHQPLHQTVTISENWLPAGKIVIGITSGASTPDKSVAQVIHKIFQLQVELPTPATV
;
A
#
# COMPACT_ATOMS: atom_id res chain seq x y z
N MET A 1 -20.16 16.76 8.51
CA MET A 1 -19.20 17.12 9.60
C MET A 1 -18.07 17.97 9.04
N ASP A 2 -17.59 18.96 9.79
CA ASP A 2 -16.30 19.62 9.47
C ASP A 2 -15.15 18.72 9.94
N THR A 3 -14.75 17.84 9.02
CA THR A 3 -13.67 16.85 9.14
C THR A 3 -12.33 17.48 9.52
N LYS A 4 -12.05 18.69 9.02
CA LYS A 4 -10.83 19.44 9.35
C LYS A 4 -10.86 19.99 10.77
N ALA A 5 -11.99 20.54 11.21
CA ALA A 5 -12.16 21.03 12.58
C ALA A 5 -12.07 19.86 13.58
N PHE A 6 -12.74 18.75 13.30
CA PHE A 6 -12.69 17.54 14.13
C PHE A 6 -11.26 16.98 14.26
N ARG A 7 -10.51 16.86 13.16
CA ARG A 7 -9.12 16.41 13.23
C ARG A 7 -8.24 17.37 14.04
N ARG A 8 -8.50 18.68 13.96
CA ARG A 8 -7.80 19.68 14.79
C ARG A 8 -8.12 19.55 16.28
N SER A 9 -9.35 19.18 16.65
CA SER A 9 -9.69 18.92 18.05
C SER A 9 -9.05 17.62 18.54
N LEU A 10 -9.03 16.55 17.72
CA LEU A 10 -8.33 15.31 18.05
C LEU A 10 -6.84 15.55 18.35
N ASN A 11 -6.14 16.29 17.49
CA ASN A 11 -4.72 16.60 17.69
C ASN A 11 -4.40 17.42 18.95
N LYS A 12 -5.41 17.98 19.62
CA LYS A 12 -5.27 18.71 20.89
C LYS A 12 -5.73 17.89 22.10
N SER A 13 -6.28 16.69 21.87
CA SER A 13 -6.72 15.78 22.92
C SER A 13 -5.51 15.11 23.57
N ASP A 14 -5.53 15.01 24.90
CA ASP A 14 -4.50 14.26 25.65
C ASP A 14 -4.58 12.74 25.38
N ASN A 15 -5.72 12.27 24.85
CA ASN A 15 -5.96 10.86 24.51
C ASN A 15 -5.67 10.56 23.03
N TYR A 16 -4.95 11.43 22.31
CA TYR A 16 -4.63 11.23 20.89
C TYR A 16 -3.13 11.43 20.62
N TYR A 17 -2.46 10.33 20.26
CA TYR A 17 -1.02 10.25 20.04
C TYR A 17 -0.72 10.10 18.55
N ARG A 18 0.06 11.01 17.97
CA ARG A 18 0.45 10.97 16.56
C ARG A 18 1.84 11.49 16.26
N ASN A 19 2.15 12.70 16.74
CA ASN A 19 3.41 13.38 16.44
C ASN A 19 4.39 13.35 17.62
N GLN A 20 3.85 13.28 18.84
CA GLN A 20 4.61 13.08 20.06
C GLN A 20 4.70 11.56 20.24
N GLY A 21 5.85 10.96 19.92
CA GLY A 21 6.14 9.58 20.30
C GLY A 21 6.24 9.45 21.82
N PHE A 22 6.43 8.25 22.32
CA PHE A 22 6.37 7.98 23.78
C PHE A 22 7.72 8.16 24.49
N GLY A 23 8.76 8.61 23.77
CA GLY A 23 10.10 8.87 24.32
C GLY A 23 11.05 7.67 24.33
N GLU A 24 10.64 6.54 23.73
CA GLU A 24 11.35 5.24 23.82
C GLU A 24 12.09 4.86 22.52
N LYS A 25 12.38 5.85 21.68
CA LYS A 25 12.82 5.65 20.29
C LYS A 25 14.09 4.80 20.13
N GLU A 26 15.09 4.97 21.00
CA GLU A 26 16.38 4.27 20.87
C GLU A 26 16.24 2.78 21.14
N GLN A 27 15.50 2.41 22.18
CA GLN A 27 15.26 1.00 22.53
C GLN A 27 14.44 0.29 21.44
N ILE A 28 13.39 0.95 20.95
CA ILE A 28 12.56 0.40 19.86
C ILE A 28 13.34 0.28 18.56
N ALA A 29 14.20 1.25 18.23
CA ALA A 29 15.05 1.17 17.04
C ALA A 29 15.99 -0.04 17.11
N ALA A 30 16.61 -0.30 18.26
CA ALA A 30 17.48 -1.46 18.45
C ALA A 30 16.71 -2.78 18.29
N GLN A 31 15.51 -2.87 18.89
CA GLN A 31 14.64 -4.04 18.76
C GLN A 31 14.22 -4.28 17.30
N MET A 32 13.76 -3.23 16.60
CA MET A 32 13.36 -3.34 15.19
C MET A 32 14.53 -3.73 14.28
N SER A 33 15.74 -3.24 14.58
CA SER A 33 16.96 -3.60 13.85
C SER A 33 17.20 -5.11 13.92
N ASP A 34 17.17 -5.70 15.11
CA ASP A 34 17.38 -7.15 15.32
C ASP A 34 16.27 -8.01 14.68
N GLU A 35 15.02 -7.52 14.77
CA GLU A 35 13.86 -8.26 14.27
C GLU A 35 13.76 -8.23 12.74
N TYR A 36 14.12 -7.12 12.08
CA TYR A 36 13.76 -6.89 10.67
C TYR A 36 14.93 -6.68 9.71
N GLN A 37 16.13 -6.33 10.17
CA GLN A 37 17.30 -6.15 9.29
C GLN A 37 18.06 -7.46 9.04
N SER A 38 18.99 -7.45 8.08
CA SER A 38 19.80 -8.62 7.74
C SER A 38 21.18 -8.25 7.19
N ASP A 39 22.22 -8.87 7.75
CA ASP A 39 23.61 -8.72 7.29
C ASP A 39 23.82 -9.22 5.85
N LEU A 40 23.06 -10.25 5.43
CA LEU A 40 23.12 -10.73 4.04
C LEU A 40 22.66 -9.61 3.09
N ILE A 41 21.56 -8.94 3.42
CA ILE A 41 21.06 -7.84 2.60
C ILE A 41 22.08 -6.70 2.53
N GLN A 42 22.69 -6.35 3.66
CA GLN A 42 23.76 -5.34 3.68
C GLN A 42 24.95 -5.77 2.79
N THR A 43 25.36 -7.04 2.88
CA THR A 43 26.41 -7.60 2.02
C THR A 43 26.08 -7.49 0.53
N ILE A 44 24.82 -7.73 0.15
CA ILE A 44 24.37 -7.61 -1.25
C ILE A 44 24.40 -6.15 -1.70
N ARG A 45 23.96 -5.21 -0.86
CA ARG A 45 24.03 -3.76 -1.14
C ARG A 45 25.47 -3.32 -1.38
N ASP A 46 26.40 -3.72 -0.50
CA ASP A 46 27.82 -3.36 -0.59
C ASP A 46 28.50 -3.95 -1.85
N ARG A 47 27.93 -5.01 -2.43
CA ARG A 47 28.38 -5.64 -3.69
C ARG A 47 27.66 -5.13 -4.93
N GLY A 48 27.05 -3.95 -4.85
CA GLY A 48 26.36 -3.34 -5.98
C GLY A 48 25.08 -4.09 -6.35
N TYR A 49 24.33 -4.56 -5.35
CA TYR A 49 23.03 -5.23 -5.49
C TYR A 49 23.08 -6.54 -6.29
N SER A 50 24.24 -7.20 -6.31
CA SER A 50 24.47 -8.45 -7.03
C SER A 50 25.21 -9.44 -6.14
N TYR A 51 24.74 -10.69 -6.08
CA TYR A 51 25.38 -11.73 -5.28
C TYR A 51 25.22 -13.09 -5.93
N THR A 52 26.32 -13.83 -6.09
CA THR A 52 26.35 -15.12 -6.78
C THR A 52 26.83 -16.19 -5.81
N GLN A 53 26.08 -17.30 -5.76
CA GLN A 53 26.45 -18.50 -5.01
C GLN A 53 26.13 -19.73 -5.87
N GLY A 54 27.14 -20.57 -6.12
CA GLY A 54 27.00 -21.71 -7.02
C GLY A 54 26.59 -21.27 -8.43
N ASN A 55 25.48 -21.79 -8.92
CA ASN A 55 24.94 -21.46 -10.24
C ASN A 55 23.89 -20.33 -10.22
N VAL A 56 23.54 -19.80 -9.05
CA VAL A 56 22.53 -18.75 -8.92
C VAL A 56 23.21 -17.39 -8.75
N THR A 57 22.81 -16.42 -9.57
CA THR A 57 23.10 -15.00 -9.38
C THR A 57 21.82 -14.28 -8.99
N ILE A 58 21.82 -13.64 -7.83
CA ILE A 58 20.76 -12.75 -7.36
C ILE A 58 21.07 -11.33 -7.82
N LYS A 59 20.08 -10.68 -8.44
CA LYS A 59 20.03 -9.24 -8.69
C LYS A 59 18.94 -8.63 -7.84
N LEU A 60 19.31 -7.81 -6.86
CA LEU A 60 18.37 -7.20 -5.94
C LEU A 60 17.98 -5.81 -6.47
N ALA A 61 16.71 -5.43 -6.36
CA ALA A 61 16.30 -4.05 -6.63
C ALA A 61 17.08 -3.09 -5.71
N LYS A 62 17.34 -1.86 -6.18
CA LYS A 62 18.05 -0.87 -5.37
C LYS A 62 17.23 -0.35 -4.19
N ASP A 63 15.93 -0.19 -4.43
CA ASP A 63 14.93 0.17 -3.44
C ASP A 63 13.91 -0.94 -3.29
N PHE A 64 13.85 -1.49 -2.08
CA PHE A 64 12.94 -2.57 -1.68
C PHE A 64 12.78 -2.53 -0.15
N GLY A 65 11.99 -3.44 0.40
CA GLY A 65 11.87 -3.61 1.84
C GLY A 65 10.97 -2.56 2.49
N PHE A 66 11.09 -2.37 3.81
CA PHE A 66 10.29 -1.38 4.54
C PHE A 66 10.49 0.05 4.02
N CYS A 67 9.39 0.79 3.89
CA CYS A 67 9.47 2.24 3.71
C CYS A 67 9.40 2.95 5.06
N TRP A 68 9.85 4.21 5.10
CA TRP A 68 9.82 5.02 6.32
C TRP A 68 8.44 5.09 7.00
N GLY A 69 7.36 5.18 6.21
CA GLY A 69 6.00 5.21 6.75
C GLY A 69 5.62 3.93 7.47
N VAL A 70 6.10 2.77 6.98
CA VAL A 70 5.92 1.45 7.60
C VAL A 70 6.77 1.33 8.86
N GLU A 71 8.07 1.68 8.79
CA GLU A 71 8.96 1.64 9.96
C GLU A 71 8.41 2.50 11.10
N ARG A 72 7.98 3.73 10.77
CA ARG A 72 7.34 4.63 11.74
C ARG A 72 6.10 4.01 12.36
N ALA A 73 5.24 3.36 11.57
CA ALA A 73 4.01 2.79 12.08
C ALA A 73 4.25 1.60 13.02
N ILE A 74 5.20 0.72 12.67
CA ILE A 74 5.62 -0.40 13.54
C ILE A 74 6.25 0.14 14.82
N ALA A 75 7.18 1.09 14.71
CA ALA A 75 7.83 1.71 15.87
C ALA A 75 6.81 2.28 16.85
N MET A 76 5.83 3.05 16.35
CA MET A 76 4.78 3.62 17.19
C MET A 76 3.89 2.56 17.83
N ALA A 77 3.62 1.45 17.15
CA ALA A 77 2.86 0.35 17.74
C ALA A 77 3.65 -0.34 18.88
N TYR A 78 4.96 -0.48 18.73
CA TYR A 78 5.84 -1.04 19.75
C TYR A 78 5.96 -0.10 20.95
N GLU A 79 6.20 1.18 20.70
CA GLU A 79 6.20 2.22 21.74
C GLU A 79 4.86 2.25 22.48
N ALA A 80 3.73 2.16 21.76
CA ALA A 80 2.40 2.12 22.41
C ALA A 80 2.27 0.90 23.33
N ARG A 81 2.75 -0.27 22.91
CA ARG A 81 2.71 -1.47 23.76
C ARG A 81 3.55 -1.32 25.02
N GLN A 82 4.75 -0.75 24.89
CA GLN A 82 5.68 -0.54 26.00
C GLN A 82 5.14 0.54 26.96
N HIS A 83 4.61 1.64 26.42
CA HIS A 83 4.08 2.76 27.20
C HIS A 83 2.80 2.42 27.97
N PHE A 84 1.94 1.56 27.40
CA PHE A 84 0.69 1.13 28.01
C PHE A 84 0.74 -0.35 28.43
N PRO A 85 1.63 -0.81 29.32
CA PRO A 85 1.92 -2.24 29.47
C PRO A 85 0.74 -3.08 30.00
N ASN A 86 -0.24 -2.45 30.66
CA ASN A 86 -1.35 -3.15 31.32
C ASN A 86 -2.71 -2.94 30.62
N GLN A 87 -2.77 -2.07 29.61
CA GLN A 87 -4.00 -1.75 28.91
C GLN A 87 -4.28 -2.78 27.81
N ARG A 88 -5.56 -3.01 27.50
CA ARG A 88 -5.89 -3.67 26.24
C ARG A 88 -5.56 -2.73 25.09
N ILE A 89 -4.87 -3.26 24.10
CA ILE A 89 -4.54 -2.52 22.88
C ILE A 89 -5.20 -3.23 21.73
N TRP A 90 -6.02 -2.47 21.01
CA TRP A 90 -6.64 -2.88 19.77
C TRP A 90 -5.95 -2.24 18.59
N ILE A 91 -5.98 -2.89 17.44
CA ILE A 91 -5.68 -2.27 16.15
C ILE A 91 -6.88 -2.45 15.22
N THR A 92 -7.26 -1.39 14.53
CA THR A 92 -8.51 -1.37 13.76
C THR A 92 -8.48 -2.23 12.51
N ASN A 93 -7.30 -2.63 12.04
CA ASN A 93 -7.02 -3.53 10.92
C ASN A 93 -5.58 -4.06 11.09
N GLU A 94 -5.01 -4.69 10.05
CA GLU A 94 -3.56 -4.88 9.97
C GLU A 94 -2.77 -3.57 10.15
N ILE A 95 -1.61 -3.60 10.83
CA ILE A 95 -0.76 -2.40 10.93
C ILE A 95 -0.25 -2.01 9.55
N ILE A 96 0.12 -3.04 8.78
CA ILE A 96 0.54 -3.05 7.38
C ILE A 96 0.14 -4.39 6.77
N HIS A 97 0.10 -4.48 5.44
CA HIS A 97 -0.12 -5.73 4.71
C HIS A 97 1.13 -6.64 4.74
N ASN A 98 1.42 -7.20 5.92
CA ASN A 98 2.46 -8.19 6.15
C ASN A 98 2.08 -9.13 7.30
N PRO A 99 1.83 -10.43 7.03
CA PRO A 99 1.33 -11.36 8.05
C PRO A 99 2.33 -11.58 9.20
N GLY A 100 3.63 -11.62 8.92
CA GLY A 100 4.65 -11.82 9.95
C GLY A 100 4.74 -10.65 10.94
N VAL A 101 4.63 -9.41 10.45
CA VAL A 101 4.59 -8.22 11.31
C VAL A 101 3.31 -8.18 12.14
N ASN A 102 2.16 -8.52 11.55
CA ASN A 102 0.90 -8.59 12.29
C ASN A 102 0.91 -9.69 13.36
N GLN A 103 1.46 -10.87 13.06
CA GLN A 103 1.64 -11.93 14.04
C GLN A 103 2.52 -11.47 15.21
N ARG A 104 3.61 -10.75 14.92
CA ARG A 104 4.49 -10.21 15.96
C ARG A 104 3.75 -9.25 16.91
N LEU A 105 2.86 -8.41 16.39
CA LEU A 105 2.00 -7.56 17.22
C LEU A 105 1.04 -8.37 18.11
N GLN A 106 0.49 -9.48 17.58
CA GLN A 106 -0.34 -10.38 18.38
C GLN A 106 0.44 -11.04 19.52
N GLU A 107 1.68 -11.48 19.26
CA GLU A 107 2.59 -12.01 20.28
C GLU A 107 2.93 -10.98 21.36
N MET A 108 2.90 -9.69 20.99
CA MET A 108 2.99 -8.55 21.91
C MET A 108 1.64 -8.20 22.56
N ASN A 109 0.62 -9.05 22.51
CA ASN A 109 -0.72 -8.80 23.06
C ASN A 109 -1.40 -7.55 22.50
N VAL A 110 -1.21 -7.24 21.21
CA VAL A 110 -2.03 -6.29 20.46
C VAL A 110 -3.13 -7.08 19.74
N GLN A 111 -4.39 -6.78 20.06
CA GLN A 111 -5.56 -7.46 19.55
C GLN A 111 -6.09 -6.78 18.29
N PHE A 112 -6.70 -7.54 17.37
CA PHE A 112 -7.20 -7.01 16.11
C PHE A 112 -8.72 -6.94 16.18
N ILE A 113 -9.28 -5.78 15.83
CA ILE A 113 -10.73 -5.62 15.72
C ILE A 113 -11.22 -6.49 14.57
N GLN A 114 -12.12 -7.42 14.87
CA GLN A 114 -12.66 -8.33 13.87
C GLN A 114 -13.65 -7.63 12.94
N VAL A 115 -13.69 -8.09 11.70
CA VAL A 115 -14.71 -7.69 10.73
C VAL A 115 -15.81 -8.76 10.73
N ILE A 116 -17.05 -8.36 11.02
CA ILE A 116 -18.25 -9.20 11.04
C ILE A 116 -19.21 -8.62 10.00
N ASP A 117 -19.67 -9.45 9.06
CA ASP A 117 -20.58 -9.03 7.97
C ASP A 117 -20.10 -7.82 7.13
N GLY A 118 -18.77 -7.66 7.02
CA GLY A 118 -18.14 -6.57 6.27
C GLY A 118 -17.94 -5.28 7.08
N GLU A 119 -18.31 -5.25 8.35
CA GLU A 119 -18.14 -4.11 9.25
C GLU A 119 -17.22 -4.44 10.43
N LYS A 120 -16.43 -3.47 10.87
CA LYS A 120 -15.55 -3.64 12.04
C LYS A 120 -16.37 -3.66 13.31
N ASN A 121 -16.17 -4.68 14.14
CA ASN A 121 -16.86 -4.83 15.40
C ASN A 121 -16.20 -4.00 16.51
N PHE A 122 -16.49 -2.71 16.57
CA PHE A 122 -15.99 -1.82 17.64
C PHE A 122 -16.65 -2.04 19.02
N SER A 123 -17.64 -2.92 19.15
CA SER A 123 -18.29 -3.20 20.45
C SER A 123 -17.36 -3.88 21.47
N VAL A 124 -16.24 -4.45 21.00
CA VAL A 124 -15.21 -5.06 21.86
C VAL A 124 -14.30 -4.03 22.53
N VAL A 125 -14.32 -2.78 22.06
CA VAL A 125 -13.49 -1.70 22.60
C VAL A 125 -14.24 -1.03 23.74
N GLU A 126 -13.61 -0.98 24.92
CA GLU A 126 -14.18 -0.33 26.10
C GLU A 126 -13.48 1.02 26.38
N GLN A 127 -14.11 1.81 27.25
CA GLN A 127 -13.53 3.09 27.69
C GLN A 127 -12.16 2.87 28.35
N GLY A 128 -11.17 3.68 27.96
CA GLY A 128 -9.81 3.58 28.48
C GLY A 128 -8.93 2.54 27.76
N ASP A 129 -9.47 1.73 26.86
CA ASP A 129 -8.65 0.91 25.95
C ASP A 129 -7.84 1.81 25.01
N VAL A 130 -6.70 1.29 24.55
CA VAL A 130 -5.86 1.94 23.53
C VAL A 130 -6.22 1.37 22.17
N VAL A 131 -6.38 2.23 21.16
CA VAL A 131 -6.68 1.81 19.79
C VAL A 131 -5.67 2.41 18.81
N ILE A 132 -4.96 1.53 18.12
CA ILE A 132 -4.00 1.87 17.08
C ILE A 132 -4.75 2.03 15.75
N LEU A 133 -4.57 3.19 15.10
CA LEU A 133 -4.95 3.39 13.71
C LEU A 133 -3.76 3.02 12.83
N PRO A 134 -3.95 2.20 11.78
CA PRO A 134 -2.87 1.61 11.00
C PRO A 134 -2.20 2.59 10.04
N ALA A 135 -1.14 2.16 9.34
CA ALA A 135 -0.34 3.02 8.47
C ALA A 135 -1.15 3.62 7.29
N PHE A 136 -2.14 2.89 6.78
CA PHE A 136 -3.07 3.35 5.73
C PHE A 136 -4.21 4.24 6.26
N GLY A 137 -4.27 4.41 7.59
CA GLY A 137 -5.20 5.28 8.30
C GLY A 137 -6.58 4.67 8.56
N ALA A 138 -7.49 5.53 9.02
CA ALA A 138 -8.84 5.19 9.45
C ALA A 138 -9.84 6.20 8.89
N SER A 139 -11.11 5.83 8.83
CA SER A 139 -12.16 6.75 8.41
C SER A 139 -12.45 7.80 9.49
N VAL A 140 -13.03 8.94 9.09
CA VAL A 140 -13.45 9.97 10.05
C VAL A 140 -14.45 9.41 11.06
N ASP A 141 -15.37 8.55 10.63
CA ASP A 141 -16.38 7.96 11.49
C ASP A 141 -15.77 7.00 12.52
N GLU A 142 -14.76 6.20 12.12
CA GLU A 142 -13.99 5.36 13.05
C GLU A 142 -13.27 6.21 14.10
N MET A 143 -12.57 7.27 13.66
CA MET A 143 -11.87 8.18 14.58
C MET A 143 -12.82 8.84 15.57
N LYS A 144 -14.00 9.26 15.10
CA LYS A 144 -15.04 9.86 15.94
C LYS A 144 -15.60 8.86 16.94
N LEU A 145 -15.96 7.67 16.48
CA LEU A 145 -16.50 6.62 17.33
C LEU A 145 -15.56 6.31 18.50
N LEU A 146 -14.28 6.07 18.20
CA LEU A 146 -13.26 5.74 19.20
C LEU A 146 -13.02 6.90 20.18
N ASN A 147 -13.01 8.13 19.68
CA ASN A 147 -12.88 9.30 20.54
C ASN A 147 -14.09 9.47 21.47
N ASP A 148 -15.30 9.30 20.95
CA ASP A 148 -16.55 9.44 21.71
C ASP A 148 -16.71 8.31 22.75
N GLN A 149 -16.16 7.12 22.48
CA GLN A 149 -16.07 6.01 23.44
C GLN A 149 -15.04 6.26 24.57
N GLY A 150 -14.21 7.31 24.47
CA GLY A 150 -13.18 7.62 25.45
C GLY A 150 -11.97 6.69 25.36
N SER A 151 -11.68 6.15 24.18
CA SER A 151 -10.45 5.39 23.93
C SER A 151 -9.24 6.31 23.80
N THR A 152 -8.06 5.77 24.12
CA THR A 152 -6.79 6.41 23.75
C THR A 152 -6.43 6.01 22.33
N ILE A 153 -6.28 6.98 21.43
CA ILE A 153 -5.99 6.72 20.01
C ILE A 153 -4.50 6.90 19.75
N VAL A 154 -3.86 5.88 19.18
CA VAL A 154 -2.49 5.97 18.64
C VAL A 154 -2.56 5.94 17.12
N ASP A 155 -2.44 7.11 16.50
CA ASP A 155 -2.56 7.27 15.06
C ASP A 155 -1.22 7.08 14.36
N THR A 156 -1.01 5.87 13.82
CA THR A 156 0.20 5.52 13.09
C THR A 156 0.13 5.87 11.60
N THR A 157 -0.96 6.50 11.12
CA THR A 157 -1.17 6.84 9.71
C THR A 157 0.06 7.51 9.11
N CYS A 158 0.53 6.96 8.00
CA CYS A 158 1.63 7.48 7.22
C CYS A 158 1.39 8.96 6.86
N PRO A 159 2.36 9.85 7.08
CA PRO A 159 2.22 11.26 6.72
C PRO A 159 1.90 11.51 5.24
N TRP A 160 2.36 10.63 4.34
CA TRP A 160 2.01 10.68 2.91
C TRP A 160 0.53 10.41 2.65
N VAL A 161 -0.07 9.45 3.35
CA VAL A 161 -1.52 9.21 3.29
C VAL A 161 -2.30 10.43 3.79
N SER A 162 -1.86 11.05 4.90
CA SER A 162 -2.49 12.27 5.41
C SER A 162 -2.30 13.50 4.51
N LYS A 163 -1.31 13.49 3.61
CA LYS A 163 -1.17 14.49 2.55
C LYS A 163 -2.28 14.33 1.50
N VAL A 164 -2.65 13.10 1.14
CA VAL A 164 -3.82 12.81 0.28
C VAL A 164 -5.09 13.37 0.90
N TRP A 165 -5.33 13.13 2.19
CA TRP A 165 -6.50 13.67 2.90
C TRP A 165 -6.53 15.20 2.86
N THR A 166 -5.37 15.84 2.95
CA THR A 166 -5.26 17.30 2.83
C THR A 166 -5.63 17.79 1.43
N THR A 167 -5.32 17.01 0.38
CA THR A 167 -5.73 17.30 -1.00
C THR A 167 -7.24 17.18 -1.17
N VAL A 168 -7.84 16.10 -0.68
CA VAL A 168 -9.30 15.90 -0.71
C VAL A 168 -10.05 17.01 0.04
N GLU A 169 -9.52 17.46 1.19
CA GLU A 169 -10.06 18.62 1.92
C GLU A 169 -9.95 19.95 1.15
N LYS A 170 -8.94 20.10 0.28
CA LYS A 170 -8.85 21.27 -0.62
C LYS A 170 -9.93 21.22 -1.70
N HIS A 171 -10.22 20.04 -2.25
CA HIS A 171 -11.32 19.88 -3.21
C HIS A 171 -12.66 20.26 -2.59
N LYS A 172 -12.93 19.77 -1.38
CA LYS A 172 -14.12 20.13 -0.59
C LYS A 172 -14.29 21.65 -0.44
N LYS A 173 -13.20 22.38 -0.17
CA LYS A 173 -13.24 23.85 -0.04
C LYS A 173 -13.56 24.58 -1.34
N LYS A 174 -13.20 24.00 -2.49
CA LYS A 174 -13.50 24.53 -3.81
C LYS A 174 -14.81 23.98 -4.40
N ALA A 175 -15.54 23.14 -3.65
CA ALA A 175 -16.68 22.38 -4.16
C ALA A 175 -16.34 21.50 -5.38
N PHE A 176 -15.11 21.01 -5.46
CA PHE A 176 -14.69 20.07 -6.51
C PHE A 176 -15.01 18.64 -6.08
N THR A 177 -15.44 17.82 -7.03
CA THR A 177 -15.51 16.37 -6.87
C THR A 177 -14.10 15.79 -6.82
N SER A 178 -13.80 15.00 -5.81
CA SER A 178 -12.53 14.27 -5.74
C SER A 178 -12.60 13.00 -6.59
N ILE A 179 -11.91 12.98 -7.72
CA ILE A 179 -11.61 11.76 -8.47
C ILE A 179 -10.44 11.09 -7.77
N ILE A 180 -10.70 9.95 -7.13
CA ILE A 180 -9.71 9.20 -6.36
C ILE A 180 -9.25 8.01 -7.22
N HIS A 181 -8.02 8.06 -7.71
CA HIS A 181 -7.42 6.90 -8.37
C HIS A 181 -7.02 5.86 -7.32
N GLY A 182 -7.69 4.71 -7.31
CA GLY A 182 -7.43 3.67 -6.32
C GLY A 182 -8.44 2.53 -6.32
N LYS A 183 -8.15 1.51 -5.51
CA LYS A 183 -9.05 0.36 -5.33
C LYS A 183 -10.16 0.72 -4.36
N TYR A 184 -11.42 0.65 -4.80
CA TYR A 184 -12.60 1.06 -4.01
C TYR A 184 -12.63 0.49 -2.58
N LYS A 185 -12.35 -0.81 -2.44
CA LYS A 185 -12.41 -1.52 -1.16
C LYS A 185 -11.14 -1.43 -0.32
N HIS A 186 -10.05 -0.87 -0.86
CA HIS A 186 -8.79 -0.79 -0.15
C HIS A 186 -8.88 0.20 1.01
N GLU A 187 -8.31 -0.15 2.15
CA GLU A 187 -8.46 0.54 3.43
C GLU A 187 -8.03 2.01 3.34
N GLU A 188 -6.94 2.28 2.63
CA GLU A 188 -6.47 3.65 2.38
C GLU A 188 -7.47 4.48 1.57
N THR A 189 -8.13 3.88 0.58
CA THR A 189 -9.15 4.53 -0.25
C THR A 189 -10.41 4.78 0.57
N VAL A 190 -10.80 3.83 1.43
CA VAL A 190 -11.93 3.96 2.36
C VAL A 190 -11.68 5.08 3.36
N ALA A 191 -10.49 5.15 3.95
CA ALA A 191 -10.10 6.26 4.82
C ALA A 191 -10.14 7.58 4.04
N THR A 192 -9.48 7.65 2.88
CA THR A 192 -9.37 8.87 2.07
C THR A 192 -10.72 9.43 1.64
N ARG A 193 -11.64 8.59 1.13
CA ARG A 193 -12.97 9.05 0.69
C ARG A 193 -13.83 9.56 1.84
N SER A 194 -13.60 9.13 3.08
CA SER A 194 -14.32 9.65 4.26
C SER A 194 -13.98 11.12 4.58
N PHE A 195 -12.86 11.64 4.06
CA PHE A 195 -12.50 13.06 4.14
C PHE A 195 -13.07 13.90 2.98
N ALA A 196 -13.60 13.25 1.95
CA ALA A 196 -14.21 13.93 0.80
C ALA A 196 -15.64 14.38 1.12
N SER A 197 -16.12 15.38 0.37
CA SER A 197 -17.55 15.70 0.31
C SER A 197 -18.18 14.92 -0.83
N THR A 198 -17.87 15.33 -2.06
CA THR A 198 -18.26 14.63 -3.28
C THR A 198 -17.05 13.89 -3.84
N TYR A 199 -17.20 12.61 -4.17
CA TYR A 199 -16.12 11.81 -4.73
C TYR A 199 -16.61 10.77 -5.73
N LEU A 200 -15.68 10.36 -6.60
CA LEU A 200 -15.76 9.19 -7.45
C LEU A 200 -14.41 8.46 -7.39
N VAL A 201 -14.42 7.16 -7.13
CA VAL A 201 -13.23 6.31 -7.18
C VAL A 201 -13.14 5.68 -8.57
N VAL A 202 -11.99 5.81 -9.21
CA VAL A 202 -11.68 5.15 -10.49
C VAL A 202 -10.50 4.20 -10.28
N LEU A 203 -10.61 2.99 -10.83
CA LEU A 203 -9.61 1.94 -10.63
C LEU A 203 -8.40 2.12 -11.54
N ASN A 204 -8.61 2.53 -12.79
CA ASN A 204 -7.59 2.52 -13.84
C ASN A 204 -7.88 3.57 -14.93
N LEU A 205 -7.01 3.63 -15.93
CA LEU A 205 -7.14 4.58 -17.05
C LEU A 205 -8.42 4.36 -17.88
N ASP A 206 -8.89 3.13 -18.06
CA ASP A 206 -10.10 2.84 -18.84
C ASP A 206 -11.37 3.42 -18.16
N GLU A 207 -11.46 3.29 -16.84
CA GLU A 207 -12.53 3.92 -16.08
C GLU A 207 -12.44 5.45 -16.12
N ALA A 208 -11.23 6.01 -16.01
CA ALA A 208 -11.03 7.45 -16.16
C ALA A 208 -11.40 7.96 -17.56
N GLN A 209 -11.12 7.18 -18.61
CA GLN A 209 -11.52 7.47 -19.98
C GLN A 209 -13.04 7.50 -20.13
N TYR A 210 -13.75 6.53 -19.55
CA TYR A 210 -15.21 6.54 -19.50
C TYR A 210 -15.75 7.82 -18.81
N VAL A 211 -15.14 8.24 -17.70
CA VAL A 211 -15.51 9.50 -17.01
C VAL A 211 -15.25 10.72 -17.90
N ALA A 212 -14.09 10.77 -18.56
CA ALA A 212 -13.73 11.86 -19.47
C ALA A 212 -14.72 11.99 -20.64
N ASP A 213 -15.13 10.85 -21.22
CA ASP A 213 -16.08 10.83 -22.33
C ASP A 213 -17.48 11.29 -21.88
N TYR A 214 -17.91 10.88 -20.68
CA TYR A 214 -19.16 11.35 -20.08
C TYR A 214 -19.13 12.86 -19.82
N ILE A 215 -18.03 13.41 -19.29
CA ILE A 215 -17.87 14.86 -19.05
C ILE A 215 -18.09 15.67 -20.33
N LEU A 216 -17.56 15.19 -21.46
CA LEU A 216 -17.59 15.91 -22.74
C LEU A 216 -18.90 15.76 -23.49
N ASN A 217 -19.48 14.56 -23.48
CA ASN A 217 -20.57 14.20 -24.39
C ASN A 217 -21.89 13.92 -23.68
N GLY A 218 -21.88 13.86 -22.34
CA GLY A 218 -22.97 13.26 -21.57
C GLY A 218 -23.05 11.75 -21.77
N GLY A 219 -24.16 11.15 -21.36
CA GLY A 219 -24.41 9.72 -21.51
C GLY A 219 -25.69 9.30 -20.78
N ASP A 220 -25.87 8.00 -20.58
CA ASP A 220 -26.91 7.49 -19.71
C ASP A 220 -26.45 7.56 -18.25
N ARG A 221 -27.04 8.48 -17.49
CA ARG A 221 -26.79 8.67 -16.05
C ARG A 221 -26.94 7.37 -15.24
N ASN A 222 -27.95 6.55 -15.54
CA ASN A 222 -28.20 5.32 -14.80
C ASN A 222 -27.17 4.24 -15.14
N GLU A 223 -26.68 4.22 -16.38
CA GLU A 223 -25.56 3.36 -16.78
C GLU A 223 -24.28 3.75 -16.03
N PHE A 224 -23.97 5.05 -15.99
CA PHE A 224 -22.80 5.57 -15.27
C PHE A 224 -22.83 5.16 -13.79
N LEU A 225 -23.95 5.42 -13.11
CA LEU A 225 -24.12 5.08 -11.70
C LEU A 225 -24.06 3.56 -11.46
N ARG A 226 -24.51 2.75 -12.42
CA ARG A 226 -24.40 1.28 -12.32
C ARG A 226 -22.95 0.81 -12.50
N LYS A 227 -22.21 1.40 -13.43
CA LYS A 227 -20.79 1.07 -13.67
C LYS A 227 -19.94 1.36 -12.43
N PHE A 228 -20.16 2.52 -11.82
CA PHE A 228 -19.44 2.94 -10.61
C PHE A 228 -20.21 2.61 -9.33
N ALA A 229 -21.05 1.57 -9.35
CA ALA A 229 -21.84 1.19 -8.19
C ALA A 229 -20.92 1.04 -6.96
N ASN A 230 -21.29 1.73 -5.87
CA ASN A 230 -20.54 1.84 -4.62
C ASN A 230 -19.33 2.80 -4.66
N ALA A 231 -18.78 3.13 -5.82
CA ALA A 231 -17.55 3.91 -5.95
C ALA A 231 -17.75 5.45 -5.94
N TYR A 232 -18.91 5.95 -5.52
CA TYR A 232 -19.20 7.39 -5.46
C TYR A 232 -19.84 7.79 -4.12
N SER A 233 -19.78 9.09 -3.79
CA SER A 233 -20.42 9.66 -2.60
C SER A 233 -21.95 9.57 -2.63
N GLN A 234 -22.61 9.43 -1.47
CA GLN A 234 -24.07 9.45 -1.41
C GLN A 234 -24.64 10.71 -2.07
N GLY A 235 -25.64 10.54 -2.94
CA GLY A 235 -26.29 11.64 -3.67
C GLY A 235 -25.55 12.12 -4.92
N PHE A 236 -24.44 11.45 -5.30
CA PHE A 236 -23.67 11.80 -6.49
C PHE A 236 -24.54 11.83 -7.76
N ASP A 237 -24.39 12.91 -8.53
CA ASP A 237 -25.04 13.12 -9.81
C ASP A 237 -23.98 13.44 -10.89
N PRO A 238 -23.65 12.50 -11.79
CA PRO A 238 -22.58 12.72 -12.77
C PRO A 238 -22.85 13.89 -13.73
N ASP A 239 -24.12 14.30 -13.89
CA ASP A 239 -24.50 15.43 -14.73
C ASP A 239 -24.16 16.79 -14.10
N GLN A 240 -23.96 16.84 -12.78
CA GLN A 240 -23.67 18.06 -12.02
C GLN A 240 -22.30 17.98 -11.34
N ASP A 241 -22.01 16.87 -10.66
CA ASP A 241 -20.83 16.72 -9.82
C ASP A 241 -19.54 16.54 -10.61
N LEU A 242 -19.61 16.24 -11.91
CA LEU A 242 -18.43 16.21 -12.79
C LEU A 242 -18.12 17.56 -13.44
N ASP A 243 -18.81 18.65 -13.06
CA ASP A 243 -18.55 19.98 -13.60
C ASP A 243 -17.18 20.53 -13.17
N ALA A 244 -16.76 20.26 -11.93
CA ALA A 244 -15.44 20.62 -11.42
C ALA A 244 -14.82 19.45 -10.64
N VAL A 245 -13.62 19.03 -11.05
CA VAL A 245 -12.96 17.85 -10.49
C VAL A 245 -11.55 18.12 -9.99
N GLY A 246 -11.15 17.38 -8.96
CA GLY A 246 -9.77 17.34 -8.50
C GLY A 246 -9.25 15.91 -8.36
N ILE A 247 -7.95 15.73 -8.60
CA ILE A 247 -7.32 14.40 -8.55
C ILE A 247 -6.69 14.15 -7.18
N ALA A 248 -7.02 13.00 -6.61
CA ALA A 248 -6.31 12.38 -5.49
C ALA A 248 -6.01 10.93 -5.84
N ASN A 249 -5.13 10.26 -5.08
CA ASN A 249 -4.81 8.86 -5.34
C ASN A 249 -4.55 8.09 -4.04
N GLN A 250 -4.78 6.79 -4.10
CA GLN A 250 -4.17 5.82 -3.18
C GLN A 250 -2.65 5.84 -3.43
N THR A 251 -1.87 5.99 -2.37
CA THR A 251 -0.40 6.23 -2.42
C THR A 251 0.41 5.10 -3.04
N THR A 252 -0.19 3.92 -3.14
CA THR A 252 0.44 2.69 -3.66
C THR A 252 0.06 2.36 -5.10
N MET A 253 -0.74 3.20 -5.78
CA MET A 253 -1.06 3.00 -7.21
C MET A 253 0.15 3.25 -8.13
N LEU A 254 0.08 2.75 -9.37
CA LEU A 254 1.09 3.04 -10.40
C LEU A 254 1.20 4.55 -10.65
N LYS A 255 2.45 5.05 -10.62
CA LYS A 255 2.70 6.47 -10.83
C LYS A 255 2.34 6.92 -12.23
N GLY A 256 2.82 6.18 -13.24
CA GLY A 256 2.57 6.49 -14.64
C GLY A 256 1.08 6.57 -14.96
N GLU A 257 0.29 5.62 -14.45
CA GLU A 257 -1.16 5.60 -14.65
C GLU A 257 -1.86 6.79 -13.99
N THR A 258 -1.52 7.11 -12.73
CA THR A 258 -2.08 8.28 -12.03
C THR A 258 -1.81 9.58 -12.79
N GLU A 259 -0.58 9.75 -13.30
CA GLU A 259 -0.22 10.93 -14.11
C GLU A 259 -0.98 10.98 -15.44
N GLN A 260 -1.20 9.82 -16.07
CA GLN A 260 -2.00 9.72 -17.29
C GLN A 260 -3.46 10.09 -17.04
N ILE A 261 -4.08 9.58 -15.97
CA ILE A 261 -5.43 9.94 -15.53
C ILE A 261 -5.53 11.46 -15.28
N GLY A 262 -4.56 12.04 -14.58
CA GLY A 262 -4.52 13.48 -14.32
C GLY A 262 -4.45 14.30 -15.60
N LYS A 263 -3.56 13.96 -16.54
CA LYS A 263 -3.45 14.62 -17.85
C LYS A 263 -4.69 14.44 -18.72
N LEU A 264 -5.31 13.27 -18.67
CA LEU A 264 -6.56 12.99 -19.36
C LEU A 264 -7.64 13.95 -18.89
N LEU A 265 -7.89 14.01 -17.58
CA LEU A 265 -8.94 14.86 -17.01
C LEU A 265 -8.64 16.36 -17.16
N GLU A 266 -7.37 16.77 -17.07
CA GLU A 266 -6.96 18.13 -17.38
C GLU A 266 -7.33 18.52 -18.83
N ARG A 267 -6.99 17.66 -19.80
CA ARG A 267 -7.32 17.87 -21.22
C ARG A 267 -8.83 17.87 -21.46
N THR A 268 -9.56 17.02 -20.77
CA THR A 268 -11.03 16.95 -20.82
C THR A 268 -11.65 18.27 -20.35
N MET A 269 -11.23 18.79 -19.19
CA MET A 269 -11.74 20.06 -18.67
C MET A 269 -11.32 21.24 -19.54
N LEU A 270 -10.08 21.23 -20.04
CA LEU A 270 -9.60 22.24 -20.98
C LEU A 270 -10.43 22.26 -22.28
N LYS A 271 -10.80 21.09 -22.81
CA LYS A 271 -11.63 20.97 -24.01
C LYS A 271 -13.07 21.46 -23.76
N LYS A 272 -13.63 21.23 -22.57
CA LYS A 272 -15.00 21.61 -22.24
C LYS A 272 -15.16 23.09 -21.92
N TYR A 273 -14.30 23.63 -21.05
CA TYR A 273 -14.45 24.99 -20.50
C TYR A 273 -13.45 26.00 -21.06
N GLY A 274 -12.43 25.54 -21.78
CA GLY A 274 -11.36 26.39 -22.31
C GLY A 274 -10.30 26.79 -21.27
N PRO A 275 -9.19 27.40 -21.72
CA PRO A 275 -8.04 27.68 -20.86
C PRO A 275 -8.30 28.73 -19.78
N GLN A 276 -9.23 29.65 -20.02
CA GLN A 276 -9.52 30.75 -19.07
C GLN A 276 -10.26 30.26 -17.82
N ALA A 277 -11.09 29.22 -17.94
CA ALA A 277 -11.89 28.68 -16.85
C ALA A 277 -11.30 27.40 -16.23
N LEU A 278 -10.18 26.88 -16.75
CA LEU A 278 -9.61 25.59 -16.31
C LEU A 278 -9.39 25.52 -14.78
N ASN A 279 -8.92 26.60 -14.16
CA ASN A 279 -8.62 26.62 -12.72
C ASN A 279 -9.87 26.54 -11.83
N ASP A 280 -11.05 26.82 -12.40
CA ASP A 280 -12.35 26.73 -11.72
C ASP A 280 -12.97 25.33 -11.88
N HIS A 281 -12.47 24.51 -12.81
CA HIS A 281 -13.00 23.18 -13.12
C HIS A 281 -12.01 22.03 -12.89
N PHE A 282 -10.72 22.32 -12.70
CA PHE A 282 -9.69 21.30 -12.54
C PHE A 282 -8.65 21.64 -11.48
N SER A 283 -8.27 20.64 -10.68
CA SER A 283 -7.18 20.75 -9.72
C SER A 283 -6.43 19.43 -9.59
N SER A 284 -5.13 19.42 -9.84
CA SER A 284 -4.31 18.21 -9.64
C SER A 284 -3.17 18.50 -8.67
N PHE A 285 -2.96 17.57 -7.74
CA PHE A 285 -1.78 17.53 -6.88
C PHE A 285 -1.21 16.12 -6.95
N ASN A 286 0.08 15.99 -7.18
CA ASN A 286 0.72 14.68 -7.06
C ASN A 286 0.71 14.25 -5.58
N THR A 287 -0.05 13.20 -5.28
CA THR A 287 -0.15 12.63 -3.94
C THR A 287 0.41 11.21 -3.83
N ILE A 288 1.12 10.73 -4.86
CA ILE A 288 1.89 9.49 -4.78
C ILE A 288 3.03 9.67 -3.76
N CYS A 289 3.28 8.62 -2.99
CA CYS A 289 4.35 8.58 -2.01
C CYS A 289 5.70 8.33 -2.69
N ASP A 290 6.74 9.02 -2.23
CA ASP A 290 8.11 8.89 -2.73
C ASP A 290 8.59 7.42 -2.70
N ALA A 291 8.28 6.70 -1.62
CA ALA A 291 8.67 5.30 -1.46
C ALA A 291 8.06 4.34 -2.50
N THR A 292 6.85 4.62 -2.97
CA THR A 292 6.20 3.86 -4.05
C THR A 292 6.91 4.14 -5.36
N GLN A 293 7.23 5.41 -5.62
CA GLN A 293 7.96 5.82 -6.81
C GLN A 293 9.35 5.20 -6.86
N GLU A 294 10.16 5.35 -5.80
CA GLU A 294 11.54 4.83 -5.73
C GLU A 294 11.59 3.32 -6.02
N ARG A 295 10.62 2.56 -5.48
CA ARG A 295 10.51 1.11 -5.74
C ARG A 295 10.12 0.79 -7.18
N GLN A 296 9.20 1.56 -7.76
CA GLN A 296 8.85 1.39 -9.18
C GLN A 296 10.05 1.72 -10.08
N ASP A 297 10.76 2.82 -9.80
CA ASP A 297 11.96 3.25 -10.52
C ASP A 297 13.07 2.18 -10.42
N ALA A 298 13.35 1.68 -9.21
CA ALA A 298 14.30 0.59 -8.99
C ALA A 298 13.87 -0.73 -9.64
N MET A 299 12.56 -1.00 -9.71
CA MET A 299 12.02 -2.16 -10.40
C MET A 299 12.18 -2.04 -11.91
N PHE A 300 11.93 -0.87 -12.50
CA PHE A 300 12.17 -0.60 -13.92
C PHE A 300 13.66 -0.77 -14.27
N GLU A 301 14.57 -0.24 -13.45
CA GLU A 301 16.01 -0.46 -13.64
C GLU A 301 16.40 -1.94 -13.54
N LEU A 302 15.77 -2.68 -12.63
CA LEU A 302 16.05 -4.10 -12.43
C LEU A 302 15.60 -4.91 -13.66
N VAL A 303 14.35 -4.75 -14.12
CA VAL A 303 13.80 -5.51 -15.26
C VAL A 303 14.44 -5.17 -16.61
N ASP A 304 15.18 -4.05 -16.70
CA ASP A 304 16.01 -3.73 -17.87
C ASP A 304 17.32 -4.54 -17.90
N MET A 305 17.66 -5.28 -16.83
CA MET A 305 18.79 -6.20 -16.78
C MET A 305 18.41 -7.58 -17.34
N ASN A 306 19.39 -8.32 -17.86
CA ASN A 306 19.18 -9.69 -18.31
C ASN A 306 18.98 -10.63 -17.11
N MET A 307 17.77 -11.18 -16.97
CA MET A 307 17.40 -12.14 -15.92
C MET A 307 16.47 -13.21 -16.47
N ASP A 308 16.49 -14.38 -15.83
CA ASP A 308 15.69 -15.54 -16.24
C ASP A 308 14.29 -15.53 -15.59
N LEU A 309 14.19 -15.02 -14.36
CA LEU A 309 12.93 -14.88 -13.63
C LEU A 309 13.01 -13.83 -12.51
N MET A 310 11.85 -13.43 -12.01
CA MET A 310 11.65 -12.54 -10.88
C MET A 310 10.99 -13.25 -9.69
N VAL A 311 11.43 -12.92 -8.47
CA VAL A 311 10.71 -13.21 -7.22
C VAL A 311 10.35 -11.89 -6.55
N VAL A 312 9.05 -11.64 -6.41
CA VAL A 312 8.49 -10.42 -5.81
C VAL A 312 7.93 -10.76 -4.44
N ILE A 313 8.48 -10.17 -3.38
CA ILE A 313 8.17 -10.59 -2.01
C ILE A 313 7.25 -9.58 -1.32
N GLY A 314 6.15 -10.05 -0.72
CA GLY A 314 5.27 -9.27 0.16
C GLY A 314 3.86 -9.84 0.24
N GLY A 315 3.04 -9.32 1.16
CA GLY A 315 1.67 -9.82 1.36
C GLY A 315 0.82 -9.78 0.09
N PHE A 316 -0.07 -10.77 -0.10
CA PHE A 316 -0.94 -10.88 -1.27
C PHE A 316 -1.98 -9.76 -1.38
N ASN A 317 -2.29 -9.09 -0.27
CA ASN A 317 -3.15 -7.91 -0.21
C ASN A 317 -2.40 -6.58 -0.41
N SER A 318 -1.07 -6.60 -0.58
CA SER A 318 -0.26 -5.38 -0.77
C SER A 318 -0.36 -4.85 -2.20
N SER A 319 -1.04 -3.72 -2.41
CA SER A 319 -1.15 -3.09 -3.74
C SER A 319 0.22 -2.77 -4.34
N ASN A 320 1.15 -2.22 -3.54
CA ASN A 320 2.51 -1.92 -4.00
C ASN A 320 3.22 -3.18 -4.50
N THR A 321 3.06 -4.31 -3.81
CA THR A 321 3.71 -5.57 -4.21
C THR A 321 3.13 -6.10 -5.53
N THR A 322 1.80 -6.03 -5.70
CA THR A 322 1.15 -6.41 -6.96
C THR A 322 1.67 -5.58 -8.13
N HIS A 323 1.80 -4.26 -7.98
CA HIS A 323 2.32 -3.40 -9.05
C HIS A 323 3.79 -3.70 -9.42
N LEU A 324 4.62 -4.13 -8.47
CA LEU A 324 5.99 -4.57 -8.79
C LEU A 324 5.97 -5.86 -9.64
N GLN A 325 5.04 -6.78 -9.37
CA GLN A 325 4.83 -7.96 -10.21
C GLN A 325 4.32 -7.59 -11.60
N GLU A 326 3.36 -6.65 -11.70
CA GLU A 326 2.83 -6.14 -12.97
C GLU A 326 3.97 -5.64 -13.88
N ILE A 327 4.89 -4.83 -13.35
CA ILE A 327 6.06 -4.33 -14.10
C ILE A 327 6.92 -5.48 -14.68
N ALA A 328 7.17 -6.54 -13.91
CA ALA A 328 7.93 -7.69 -14.41
C ALA A 328 7.22 -8.42 -15.56
N ILE A 329 5.90 -8.64 -15.40
CA ILE A 329 5.08 -9.35 -16.39
C ILE A 329 4.97 -8.54 -17.68
N GLU A 330 4.81 -7.22 -17.60
CA GLU A 330 4.79 -6.33 -18.76
C GLU A 330 6.09 -6.35 -19.57
N ARG A 331 7.22 -6.63 -18.91
CA ARG A 331 8.52 -6.84 -19.59
C ARG A 331 8.73 -8.28 -20.09
N GLY A 332 7.74 -9.16 -19.94
CA GLY A 332 7.80 -10.54 -20.40
C GLY A 332 8.68 -11.45 -19.53
N ILE A 333 9.02 -11.04 -18.31
CA ILE A 333 9.85 -11.82 -17.39
C ILE A 333 8.94 -12.69 -16.52
N PRO A 334 9.16 -14.02 -16.42
CA PRO A 334 8.45 -14.87 -15.49
C PRO A 334 8.56 -14.33 -14.06
N SER A 335 7.45 -14.15 -13.35
CA SER A 335 7.44 -13.51 -12.02
C SER A 335 6.59 -14.26 -11.01
N TYR A 336 7.17 -14.53 -9.84
CA TYR A 336 6.55 -15.25 -8.74
C TYR A 336 6.34 -14.31 -7.54
N HIS A 337 5.08 -13.97 -7.23
CA HIS A 337 4.73 -13.21 -6.04
C HIS A 337 4.53 -14.15 -4.85
N ILE A 338 5.36 -14.01 -3.81
CA ILE A 338 5.29 -14.78 -2.57
C ILE A 338 5.19 -13.87 -1.34
N ASP A 339 4.49 -14.31 -0.29
CA ASP A 339 4.34 -13.57 0.96
C ASP A 339 5.42 -13.89 2.01
N GLY A 340 6.33 -14.82 1.72
CA GLY A 340 7.46 -15.15 2.58
C GLY A 340 8.19 -16.44 2.20
N PRO A 341 9.27 -16.78 2.92
CA PRO A 341 10.12 -17.93 2.60
C PRO A 341 9.38 -19.28 2.68
N GLN A 342 8.32 -19.40 3.46
CA GLN A 342 7.49 -20.61 3.56
C GLN A 342 6.93 -21.09 2.21
N ARG A 343 6.80 -20.18 1.23
CA ARG A 343 6.29 -20.44 -0.11
C ARG A 343 7.28 -21.16 -1.03
N LEU A 344 8.56 -21.16 -0.68
CA LEU A 344 9.57 -21.97 -1.35
C LEU A 344 9.54 -23.37 -0.74
N LEU A 345 8.95 -24.30 -1.50
CA LEU A 345 8.63 -25.65 -1.07
C LEU A 345 9.70 -26.66 -1.52
N PRO A 346 9.87 -27.79 -0.80
CA PRO A 346 10.76 -28.87 -1.23
C PRO A 346 10.40 -29.43 -2.61
N GLY A 347 11.42 -29.97 -3.29
CA GLY A 347 11.25 -30.61 -4.61
C GLY A 347 11.09 -29.63 -5.76
N ASN A 348 11.77 -28.48 -5.70
CA ASN A 348 11.69 -27.42 -6.70
C ASN A 348 10.26 -26.95 -6.99
N ARG A 349 9.51 -26.63 -5.92
CA ARG A 349 8.15 -26.12 -6.02
C ARG A 349 8.04 -24.74 -5.37
N ILE A 350 7.18 -23.91 -5.93
CA ILE A 350 6.87 -22.57 -5.39
C ILE A 350 5.37 -22.38 -5.32
N GLU A 351 4.88 -22.00 -4.15
CA GLU A 351 3.49 -21.58 -3.96
C GLU A 351 3.41 -20.06 -4.08
N HIS A 352 2.80 -19.55 -5.14
CA HIS A 352 2.82 -18.12 -5.46
C HIS A 352 1.47 -17.64 -5.95
N GLN A 353 1.30 -16.32 -5.97
CA GLN A 353 0.15 -15.69 -6.58
C GLN A 353 0.50 -15.22 -8.00
N PRO A 354 -0.04 -15.85 -9.06
CA PRO A 354 0.04 -15.27 -10.38
C PRO A 354 -0.77 -13.97 -10.42
N LEU A 355 -0.38 -13.04 -11.29
CA LEU A 355 -1.01 -11.73 -11.38
C LEU A 355 -2.53 -11.84 -11.56
N HIS A 356 -3.28 -11.22 -10.64
CA HIS A 356 -4.75 -11.23 -10.58
C HIS A 356 -5.41 -12.62 -10.50
N GLN A 357 -4.67 -13.63 -10.07
CA GLN A 357 -5.17 -15.00 -9.90
C GLN A 357 -5.09 -15.44 -8.43
N THR A 358 -5.69 -16.59 -8.15
CA THR A 358 -5.57 -17.23 -6.84
C THR A 358 -4.20 -17.89 -6.69
N VAL A 359 -3.75 -18.03 -5.44
CA VAL A 359 -2.51 -18.74 -5.11
C VAL A 359 -2.50 -20.14 -5.72
N THR A 360 -1.39 -20.51 -6.34
CA THR A 360 -1.17 -21.80 -6.99
C THR A 360 0.24 -22.32 -6.72
N ILE A 361 0.48 -23.59 -7.05
CA ILE A 361 1.80 -24.20 -6.95
C ILE A 361 2.36 -24.39 -8.36
N SER A 362 3.57 -23.89 -8.59
CA SER A 362 4.36 -24.19 -9.79
C SER A 362 5.47 -25.17 -9.44
N GLU A 363 5.58 -26.24 -10.23
CA GLU A 363 6.66 -27.21 -10.14
C GLU A 363 7.79 -26.85 -11.12
N ASN A 364 9.00 -27.28 -10.81
CA ASN A 364 10.20 -27.01 -11.61
C ASN A 364 10.41 -25.51 -11.91
N TRP A 365 10.05 -24.66 -10.94
CA TRP A 365 10.06 -23.20 -11.11
C TRP A 365 11.47 -22.62 -11.17
N LEU A 366 12.46 -23.30 -10.57
CA LEU A 366 13.87 -22.95 -10.61
C LEU A 366 14.57 -23.79 -11.69
N PRO A 367 14.95 -23.18 -12.84
CA PRO A 367 15.74 -23.83 -13.88
C PRO A 367 17.05 -24.45 -13.39
N ALA A 368 17.47 -25.53 -14.06
CA ALA A 368 18.81 -26.10 -13.88
C ALA A 368 19.88 -25.28 -14.64
N GLY A 369 21.13 -25.37 -14.19
CA GLY A 369 22.23 -24.62 -14.78
C GLY A 369 22.40 -23.22 -14.19
N LYS A 370 23.15 -22.35 -14.89
CA LYS A 370 23.37 -20.97 -14.45
C LYS A 370 22.09 -20.17 -14.63
N ILE A 371 21.68 -19.48 -13.57
CA ILE A 371 20.46 -18.69 -13.55
C ILE A 371 20.70 -17.33 -12.89
N VAL A 372 20.06 -16.29 -13.43
CA VAL A 372 19.98 -14.95 -12.89
C VAL A 372 18.55 -14.68 -12.42
N ILE A 373 18.39 -14.45 -11.12
CA ILE A 373 17.09 -14.21 -10.49
C ILE A 373 17.05 -12.77 -10.01
N GLY A 374 16.08 -12.00 -10.53
CA GLY A 374 15.75 -10.70 -9.99
C GLY A 374 14.91 -10.84 -8.72
N ILE A 375 15.23 -10.07 -7.68
CA ILE A 375 14.48 -10.04 -6.42
C ILE A 375 14.12 -8.60 -6.10
N THR A 376 12.86 -8.40 -5.72
CA THR A 376 12.39 -7.15 -5.11
C THR A 376 11.39 -7.47 -4.00
N SER A 377 11.00 -6.46 -3.23
CA SER A 377 9.96 -6.62 -2.24
C SER A 377 9.12 -5.35 -2.04
N GLY A 378 7.87 -5.55 -1.63
CA GLY A 378 6.97 -4.45 -1.34
C GLY A 378 7.36 -3.66 -0.10
N ALA A 379 6.82 -2.44 0.01
CA ALA A 379 7.06 -1.49 1.09
C ALA A 379 6.76 -2.00 2.52
N SER A 380 6.06 -3.14 2.64
CA SER A 380 5.69 -3.79 3.90
C SER A 380 6.53 -5.05 4.19
N THR A 381 7.64 -5.30 3.49
CA THR A 381 8.42 -6.54 3.64
C THR A 381 9.74 -6.28 4.37
N PRO A 382 10.06 -6.99 5.46
CA PRO A 382 11.34 -6.80 6.16
C PRO A 382 12.50 -7.43 5.40
N ASP A 383 13.69 -6.83 5.52
CA ASP A 383 14.95 -7.30 4.91
C ASP A 383 15.26 -8.75 5.31
N LYS A 384 14.97 -9.13 6.56
CA LYS A 384 15.13 -10.50 7.06
C LYS A 384 14.31 -11.54 6.29
N SER A 385 13.09 -11.19 5.87
CA SER A 385 12.26 -12.08 5.04
C SER A 385 12.85 -12.24 3.65
N VAL A 386 13.34 -11.15 3.05
CA VAL A 386 14.04 -11.17 1.75
C VAL A 386 15.29 -12.05 1.83
N ALA A 387 16.10 -11.91 2.88
CA ALA A 387 17.28 -12.72 3.12
C ALA A 387 16.95 -14.21 3.24
N GLN A 388 15.88 -14.55 3.98
CA GLN A 388 15.44 -15.94 4.13
C GLN A 388 14.97 -16.55 2.80
N VAL A 389 14.29 -15.77 1.95
CA VAL A 389 13.94 -16.19 0.59
C VAL A 389 15.21 -16.49 -0.21
N ILE A 390 16.19 -15.56 -0.21
CA ILE A 390 17.47 -15.75 -0.90
C ILE A 390 18.19 -17.02 -0.43
N HIS A 391 18.28 -17.23 0.89
CA HIS A 391 18.89 -18.44 1.45
C HIS A 391 18.19 -19.72 0.98
N LYS A 392 16.85 -19.74 0.98
CA LYS A 392 16.09 -20.89 0.50
C LYS A 392 16.26 -21.14 -0.99
N ILE A 393 16.38 -20.10 -1.81
CA ILE A 393 16.70 -20.24 -3.24
C ILE A 393 18.04 -20.95 -3.42
N PHE A 394 19.08 -20.55 -2.67
CA PHE A 394 20.37 -21.24 -2.73
C PHE A 394 20.31 -22.69 -2.24
N GLN A 395 19.50 -22.99 -1.22
CA GLN A 395 19.28 -24.36 -0.75
C GLN A 395 18.62 -25.23 -1.83
N LEU A 396 17.53 -24.74 -2.43
CA LEU A 396 16.83 -25.45 -3.51
C LEU A 396 17.74 -25.70 -4.72
N GLN A 397 18.65 -24.77 -5.05
CA GLN A 397 19.58 -24.98 -6.17
C GLN A 397 20.59 -26.09 -5.90
N VAL A 398 21.03 -26.29 -4.65
CA VAL A 398 21.94 -27.38 -4.29
C VAL A 398 21.26 -28.76 -4.43
N GLU A 399 19.94 -28.81 -4.27
CA GLU A 399 19.14 -30.03 -4.45
C GLU A 399 18.90 -30.40 -5.92
N LEU A 400 19.14 -29.48 -6.87
CA LEU A 400 18.93 -29.75 -8.29
C LEU A 400 20.06 -30.63 -8.86
N PRO A 401 19.72 -31.64 -9.68
CA PRO A 401 20.73 -32.45 -10.35
C PRO A 401 21.65 -31.56 -11.18
N THR A 402 22.97 -31.80 -11.08
CA THR A 402 23.94 -31.12 -11.92
C THR A 402 23.64 -31.46 -13.39
N PRO A 403 23.58 -30.47 -14.31
CA PRO A 403 23.38 -30.78 -15.72
C PRO A 403 24.44 -31.79 -16.15
N ALA A 404 24.02 -32.91 -16.75
CA ALA A 404 24.96 -33.88 -17.30
C ALA A 404 25.87 -33.13 -18.29
N THR A 405 27.16 -33.13 -18.04
CA THR A 405 28.16 -32.64 -18.99
C THR A 405 28.03 -33.47 -20.26
N VAL A 406 27.59 -32.83 -21.35
CA VAL A 406 27.53 -33.41 -22.70
C VAL A 406 28.94 -33.43 -23.30
#